data_AF-A0A350G3C0-F1
#
_entry.id   AF-A0A350G3C0-F1
#
_cell.length_a   1.000
_cell.length_b   1.000
_cell.length_c   1.000
_cell.angle_alpha   90.00
_cell.angle_beta   90.00
_cell.angle_gamma   90.00
#
_symmetry.space_group_name_H-M   'P 1'
#
loop_
_entity.id
_entity.type
_entity.pdbx_description
1 polymer ?
#
loop_
_entity_poly.entity_id
_entity_poly.type
_entity_poly.pdbx_seq_one_letter_code
_entity_poly.pdbx_strand_id
1 'polypeptide(L)' 'MIDVNELRKGVTFEFDGGLYKVLDYSHNKTGRGGATIRVK' A
#
# COMPACT_ATOMS: atom_id res chain seq x y z
N MET A 1 -1.88 13.52 -1.18
CA MET A 1 -2.70 12.36 -0.80
C MET A 1 -2.38 11.28 -1.81
N ILE A 2 -1.62 10.26 -1.42
CA ILE A 2 -1.23 9.16 -2.32
C ILE A 2 -2.36 8.14 -2.37
N ASP A 3 -2.67 7.60 -3.55
CA ASP A 3 -3.68 6.55 -3.66
C ASP A 3 -3.12 5.23 -3.15
N VAL A 4 -3.97 4.41 -2.54
CA VAL A 4 -3.58 3.09 -2.01
C VAL A 4 -3.06 2.18 -3.14
N ASN A 5 -3.52 2.39 -4.37
CA ASN A 5 -3.06 1.67 -5.55
C ASN A 5 -1.67 2.10 -6.02
N GLU A 6 -1.19 3.27 -5.61
CA GLU A 6 0.14 3.77 -5.96
C GLU A 6 1.23 3.29 -4.99
N LEU A 7 0.85 2.65 -3.88
CA LEU A 7 1.77 2.04 -2.92
C LEU A 7 2.42 0.77 -3.51
N ARG A 8 3.29 0.93 -4.50
CA ARG A 8 4.10 -0.14 -5.11
C ARG A 8 5.42 -0.30 -4.39
N LYS A 9 6.05 -1.47 -4.57
CA LYS A 9 7.41 -1.74 -4.06
C LYS A 9 8.38 -0.64 -4.49
N GLY A 10 9.07 -0.04 -3.53
CA GLY A 10 10.03 1.04 -3.73
C GLY A 10 9.46 2.45 -3.52
N VAL A 11 8.13 2.61 -3.44
CA VAL A 11 7.51 3.90 -3.14
C VAL A 11 7.81 4.30 -1.71
N THR A 12 8.14 5.58 -1.55
CA THR A 12 8.38 6.20 -0.24
C THR A 12 7.18 7.07 0.08
N PHE A 13 6.58 6.89 1.26
CA PHE A 13 5.40 7.62 1.69
C PHE A 13 5.55 8.07 3.13
N GLU A 14 4.87 9.15 3.46
CA GLU A 14 4.80 9.65 4.83
C GLU A 14 3.58 9.06 5.53
N PHE A 15 3.79 8.51 6.72
CA PHE A 15 2.73 7.97 7.56
C PHE A 15 3.03 8.31 9.01
N ASP A 16 2.06 8.94 9.68
CA ASP A 16 2.16 9.32 11.10
C ASP A 16 3.42 10.15 11.45
N GLY A 17 3.86 11.00 10.52
CA GLY A 17 5.06 11.85 10.65
C GLY A 17 6.39 11.13 10.40
N GLY A 18 6.36 9.85 10.01
CA GLY A 18 7.52 9.06 9.63
C GLY A 18 7.58 8.78 8.12
N LEU A 19 8.78 8.69 7.57
CA LEU A 19 9.02 8.28 6.18
C LEU A 19 9.23 6.77 6.10
N TYR A 20 8.37 6.11 5.33
CA TYR A 20 8.39 4.67 5.12
C TYR A 20 8.59 4.34 3.65
N LYS A 21 9.22 3.18 3.38
CA LYS A 21 9.41 2.65 2.04
C LYS A 21 8.72 1.30 1.92
N VAL A 22 7.91 1.13 0.88
CA VAL A 22 7.23 -0.13 0.59
C VAL A 22 8.25 -1.17 0.15
N LEU A 23 8.43 -2.23 0.93
CA LEU A 23 9.32 -3.35 0.61
C LEU A 23 8.58 -4.45 -0.14
N ASP A 24 7.32 -4.68 0.23
CA ASP A 24 6.48 -5.69 -0.39
C ASP A 24 5.05 -5.18 -0.59
N TYR A 25 4.42 -5.59 -1.69
CA TYR A 25 3.06 -5.18 -2.06
C TYR A 25 2.20 -6.41 -2.32
N SER A 26 1.15 -6.56 -1.52
CA SER A 26 0.17 -7.65 -1.65
C SER A 26 -1.23 -7.07 -1.86
N HIS A 27 -1.79 -7.27 -3.05
CA HIS A 27 -3.16 -6.91 -3.37
C HIS A 27 -4.05 -8.15 -3.32
N ASN A 28 -4.94 -8.20 -2.34
CA ASN A 28 -5.94 -9.26 -2.23
C ASN A 28 -7.32 -8.69 -2.55
N LYS A 29 -7.97 -9.27 -3.58
CA LYS A 29 -9.35 -8.98 -3.93
C LYS A 29 -10.17 -10.26 -3.77
N THR A 30 -10.91 -10.37 -2.67
CA THR A 30 -11.73 -11.56 -2.38
C THR A 30 -13.15 -11.39 -2.91
N GLY A 31 -13.53 -12.24 -3.87
CA GLY A 31 -14.90 -12.33 -4.40
C GLY A 31 -15.42 -11.01 -4.99
N ARG A 32 -16.68 -10.67 -4.68
CA ARG A 32 -17.32 -9.39 -5.04
C ARG A 32 -17.11 -8.29 -3.97
N GLY A 33 -16.20 -8.51 -3.02
CA GLY A 33 -15.93 -7.57 -1.91
C GLY A 33 -14.83 -6.54 -2.22
N GLY A 34 -14.58 -5.67 -1.25
CA GLY A 34 -13.53 -4.66 -1.30
C GLY A 34 -12.12 -5.27 -1.42
N ALA A 35 -11.19 -4.52 -2.00
CA ALA A 35 -9.79 -4.89 -2.10
C ALA A 35 -9.04 -4.50 -0.83
N THR A 36 -8.20 -5.40 -0.31
CA THR A 36 -7.27 -5.11 0.77
C THR A 36 -5.86 -5.08 0.21
N ILE A 37 -5.15 -4.00 0.48
CA ILE A 37 -3.74 -3.84 0.13
C ILE A 37 -2.93 -3.94 1.41
N ARG A 38 -1.96 -4.85 1.43
CA ARG A 38 -0.98 -4.98 2.51
C ARG A 38 0.37 -4.56 1.97
N VAL A 39 1.00 -3.63 2.66
CA VAL A 39 2.38 -3.20 2.42
C VAL A 39 3.22 -3.51 3.64
N LYS A 40 4.43 -4.01 3.41
CA LYS A 40 5.43 -4.29 4.45
C LYS A 40 6.67 -3.44 4.22
#